data_AF-A0A4V1UAF7-F1
#
_entry.id   AF-A0A4V1UAF7-F1
#
_cell.length_a   1.000
_cell.length_b   1.000
_cell.length_c   1.000
_cell.angle_alpha   90.00
_cell.angle_beta   90.00
_cell.angle_gamma   90.00
#
_symmetry.space_group_name_H-M   'P 1'
#
loop_
_entity.id
_entity.type
_entity.pdbx_description
1 polymer ?
#
loop_
_entity_poly.entity_id
_entity_poly.type
_entity_poly.pdbx_seq_one_letter_code
_entity_poly.pdbx_strand_id
1 'polypeptide(L)'
;MKLAIHHIKHRRTWLAIVVLSLVLLTSSKACFAQAPSTTNQLKAVFLFNFSQFVSWPSNSLADNSPFVIGILGNDPFGSYIESVVEGEKVANHS
;
A
#
# COMPACT_ATOMS: atom_id res chain seq x y z
N MET A 1 -61.20 -21.50 3.40
CA MET A 1 -60.29 -20.33 3.38
C MET A 1 -58.97 -20.58 4.14
N LYS A 2 -58.29 -21.72 3.95
CA LYS A 2 -56.96 -22.01 4.55
C LYS A 2 -55.89 -22.36 3.49
N LEU A 3 -56.32 -22.92 2.35
CA LEU A 3 -55.47 -23.31 1.22
C LEU A 3 -54.86 -22.09 0.48
N ALA A 4 -55.64 -21.04 0.22
CA ALA A 4 -55.14 -19.83 -0.48
C ALA A 4 -54.05 -19.07 0.31
N ILE A 5 -54.13 -19.11 1.64
CA ILE A 5 -53.21 -18.38 2.54
C ILE A 5 -51.82 -19.03 2.54
N HIS A 6 -51.73 -20.36 2.40
CA HIS A 6 -50.47 -21.10 2.38
C HIS A 6 -49.66 -20.83 1.10
N HIS A 7 -50.30 -20.83 -0.08
CA HIS A 7 -49.64 -20.48 -1.36
C HIS A 7 -49.17 -19.02 -1.42
N ILE A 8 -49.92 -18.10 -0.80
CA ILE A 8 -49.57 -16.67 -0.69
C ILE A 8 -48.37 -16.46 0.24
N LYS A 9 -48.30 -17.21 1.34
CA LYS A 9 -47.18 -17.15 2.29
C LYS A 9 -45.89 -17.67 1.66
N HIS A 10 -45.98 -18.76 0.89
CA HIS A 10 -44.86 -19.28 0.10
C HIS A 10 -44.39 -18.29 -0.98
N ARG A 11 -45.29 -17.65 -1.74
CA ARG A 11 -44.89 -16.63 -2.73
C ARG A 11 -44.17 -15.43 -2.08
N ARG A 12 -44.59 -14.99 -0.90
CA ARG A 12 -43.95 -13.88 -0.16
C ARG A 12 -42.60 -14.24 0.42
N THR A 13 -42.40 -15.46 0.92
CA THR A 13 -41.08 -15.91 1.41
C THR A 13 -40.07 -16.08 0.27
N TRP A 14 -40.48 -16.60 -0.88
CA TRP A 14 -39.62 -16.68 -2.07
C TRP A 14 -39.18 -15.30 -2.57
N LEU A 15 -40.09 -14.33 -2.63
CA LEU A 15 -39.75 -12.95 -2.99
C LEU A 15 -38.77 -12.31 -2.00
N ALA A 16 -38.95 -12.53 -0.69
CA ALA A 16 -38.04 -12.01 0.32
C ALA A 16 -36.62 -12.60 0.19
N ILE A 17 -36.50 -13.89 -0.14
CA ILE A 17 -35.19 -14.54 -0.36
C ILE A 17 -34.50 -13.98 -1.61
N VAL A 18 -35.24 -13.76 -2.70
CA VAL A 18 -34.69 -13.17 -3.93
C VAL A 18 -34.20 -11.75 -3.68
N VAL A 19 -34.99 -10.93 -2.98
CA VAL A 19 -34.61 -9.55 -2.65
C VAL A 19 -33.39 -9.52 -1.72
N LEU A 20 -33.35 -10.38 -0.71
CA LEU A 20 -32.21 -10.48 0.20
C LEU A 20 -30.94 -10.90 -0.54
N SER A 21 -31.05 -11.88 -1.44
CA SER A 21 -29.93 -12.32 -2.28
C SER A 21 -29.44 -11.20 -3.20
N LEU A 22 -30.35 -10.44 -3.80
CA LEU A 22 -30.00 -9.31 -4.66
C LEU A 22 -29.27 -8.21 -3.89
N VAL A 23 -29.72 -7.91 -2.66
CA VAL A 23 -29.06 -6.94 -1.77
C VAL A 23 -27.65 -7.41 -1.37
N LEU A 24 -27.50 -8.70 -1.06
CA LEU A 24 -26.19 -9.29 -0.74
C LEU A 24 -25.22 -9.23 -1.93
N LEU A 25 -25.68 -9.47 -3.17
CA LEU A 25 -24.85 -9.38 -4.37
C LEU A 25 -24.40 -7.93 -4.69
N THR A 26 -25.22 -6.92 -4.36
CA THR A 26 -24.84 -5.51 -4.55
C THR A 26 -23.86 -4.98 -3.50
N SER A 27 -23.58 -5.76 -2.44
CA SER A 27 -22.76 -5.32 -1.31
C SER A 27 -21.26 -5.60 -1.49
N SER A 28 -20.83 -6.02 -2.67
CA SER A 28 -19.40 -6.15 -3.02
C SER A 28 -18.74 -4.77 -3.05
N LYS A 29 -18.14 -4.38 -1.91
CA LYS A 29 -17.19 -3.26 -1.87
C LYS A 29 -16.01 -3.63 -2.77
N ALA A 30 -15.68 -2.77 -3.74
CA ALA A 30 -14.44 -2.90 -4.49
C ALA A 30 -13.26 -2.82 -3.51
N CYS A 31 -12.60 -3.95 -3.25
CA CYS A 31 -11.34 -3.99 -2.53
C CYS A 31 -10.26 -3.57 -3.52
N PHE A 32 -9.89 -2.29 -3.53
CA PHE A 32 -8.69 -1.86 -4.23
C PHE A 32 -7.49 -2.44 -3.48
N ALA A 33 -6.60 -3.14 -4.21
CA ALA A 33 -5.30 -3.48 -3.66
C ALA A 33 -4.64 -2.19 -3.16
N GLN A 34 -4.12 -2.21 -1.93
CA GLN A 34 -3.41 -1.06 -1.37
C GLN A 34 -2.31 -0.64 -2.37
N ALA A 35 -2.36 0.63 -2.75
CA ALA A 35 -1.66 1.17 -3.90
C ALA A 35 -0.13 1.00 -3.82
N PRO A 36 0.59 1.10 -4.96
CA PRO A 36 2.06 1.07 -5.04
C PRO A 36 2.80 2.03 -4.10
N SER A 37 2.11 3.07 -3.60
CA SER A 37 2.66 4.08 -2.71
C SER A 37 3.29 3.49 -1.45
N THR A 38 2.61 2.57 -0.75
CA THR A 38 3.19 1.95 0.46
C THR A 38 4.42 1.10 0.14
N THR A 39 4.43 0.40 -0.99
CA THR A 39 5.57 -0.42 -1.40
C THR A 39 6.78 0.42 -1.77
N ASN A 40 6.60 1.51 -2.52
CA ASN A 40 7.70 2.40 -2.88
C ASN A 40 8.23 3.18 -1.67
N GLN A 41 7.35 3.56 -0.75
CA GLN A 41 7.75 4.15 0.53
C GLN A 41 8.64 3.21 1.33
N LEU A 42 8.24 1.95 1.48
CA LEU A 42 9.07 0.95 2.17
C LEU A 42 10.43 0.79 1.48
N LYS A 43 10.45 0.69 0.15
CA LYS A 43 11.69 0.58 -0.63
C LYS A 43 12.63 1.77 -0.45
N ALA A 44 12.10 2.99 -0.32
CA ALA A 44 12.89 4.19 -0.05
C ALA A 44 13.59 4.11 1.31
N VAL A 45 12.87 3.68 2.35
CA VAL A 45 13.45 3.44 3.68
C VAL A 45 14.55 2.37 3.63
N PHE A 46 14.33 1.29 2.88
CA PHE A 46 15.36 0.26 2.69
C PHE A 46 16.61 0.79 1.99
N LEU A 47 16.46 1.68 1.01
CA LEU A 47 17.59 2.26 0.29
C LEU A 47 18.46 3.11 1.22
N PHE A 48 17.85 3.93 2.07
CA PHE A 48 18.56 4.68 3.12
C PHE A 48 19.20 3.73 4.14
N ASN A 49 18.50 2.67 4.56
CA ASN A 49 19.08 1.69 5.47
C ASN A 49 20.33 1.00 4.92
N PHE A 50 20.42 0.80 3.59
CA PHE A 50 21.65 0.28 3.00
C PHE A 50 22.83 1.23 3.16
N SER A 51 22.64 2.56 3.10
CA SER A 51 23.76 3.47 3.35
C SER A 51 24.28 3.33 4.77
N GLN A 52 23.43 2.97 5.74
CA GLN A 52 23.78 2.84 7.16
C GLN A 52 24.31 1.48 7.59
N PHE A 53 23.74 0.39 7.06
CA PHE A 53 23.98 -0.96 7.58
C PHE A 53 24.97 -1.79 6.76
N VAL A 54 25.49 -1.25 5.66
CA VAL A 54 26.58 -1.90 4.91
C VAL A 54 27.91 -1.23 5.23
N SER A 55 28.99 -2.00 5.17
CA SER A 55 30.33 -1.44 5.27
C SER A 55 30.74 -0.89 3.90
N TRP A 56 30.90 0.43 3.83
CA TRP A 56 31.47 1.09 2.67
C TRP A 56 33.00 1.08 2.77
N PRO A 57 33.73 0.87 1.66
CA PRO A 57 35.18 0.98 1.63
C PRO A 57 35.65 2.36 2.11
N SER A 58 36.78 2.45 2.83
CA SER A 58 37.29 3.72 3.35
C SER A 58 37.67 4.75 2.27
N ASN A 59 37.76 4.34 1.01
CA ASN A 59 38.04 5.20 -0.13
C ASN A 59 36.78 5.54 -0.97
N SER A 60 35.58 5.15 -0.53
CA SER A 60 34.35 5.40 -1.31
C SER A 60 33.80 6.81 -1.13
N LEU A 61 34.02 7.42 0.04
CA LEU A 61 33.62 8.78 0.34
C LEU A 61 34.82 9.55 0.87
N ALA A 62 34.97 10.80 0.42
CA ALA A 62 35.93 11.71 1.02
C ALA A 62 35.40 12.19 2.39
N ASP A 63 36.31 12.59 3.27
CA ASP A 63 35.94 13.20 4.55
C ASP A 63 35.05 14.42 4.30
N ASN A 64 33.97 14.51 5.07
CA ASN A 64 32.92 15.53 4.92
C ASN A 64 32.27 15.64 3.53
N SER A 65 32.20 14.55 2.77
CA SER A 65 31.45 14.52 1.50
C SER A 65 30.03 13.99 1.71
N PRO A 66 29.02 14.55 1.02
CA PRO A 66 27.65 14.08 1.13
C PRO A 66 27.51 12.68 0.53
N PHE A 67 26.73 11.83 1.17
CA PHE A 67 26.33 10.53 0.62
C PHE A 67 25.23 10.73 -0.42
N VAL A 68 25.53 10.44 -1.71
CA VAL A 68 24.60 10.69 -2.82
C VAL A 68 23.88 9.41 -3.23
N ILE A 69 22.55 9.41 -3.17
CA ILE A 69 21.69 8.34 -3.70
C ILE A 69 21.17 8.79 -5.07
N GLY A 70 21.67 8.14 -6.14
CA GLY A 70 21.23 8.42 -7.51
C GLY A 70 20.08 7.50 -7.95
N ILE A 71 19.00 8.08 -8.50
CA ILE A 71 17.91 7.35 -9.14
C ILE A 71 18.07 7.46 -10.65
N LEU A 72 18.26 6.32 -11.32
CA LEU A 72 18.41 6.29 -12.78
C LEU A 72 17.06 6.01 -13.46
N GLY A 73 16.61 6.93 -14.31
CA GLY A 73 15.36 6.79 -15.07
C GLY A 73 14.16 7.41 -14.36
N ASN A 74 12.99 6.76 -14.46
CA ASN A 74 11.77 7.27 -13.82
C ASN A 74 11.85 7.10 -12.30
N ASP A 75 11.67 8.20 -11.56
CA ASP A 75 11.67 8.20 -10.10
C ASP A 75 10.37 7.60 -9.52
N PRO A 76 10.41 6.41 -8.91
CA PRO A 76 9.23 5.78 -8.33
C PRO A 76 8.94 6.25 -6.89
N PHE A 77 9.85 7.01 -6.28
CA PHE A 77 9.78 7.46 -4.89
C PHE A 77 9.24 8.88 -4.80
N GLY A 78 9.57 9.75 -5.77
CA GLY A 78 9.23 11.16 -5.74
C GLY A 78 9.71 11.82 -4.46
N SER A 79 8.94 12.80 -3.97
CA SER A 79 9.23 13.59 -2.76
C SER A 79 9.44 12.80 -1.46
N TYR A 80 9.16 11.50 -1.47
CA TYR A 80 9.26 10.66 -0.29
C TYR A 80 10.72 10.31 0.05
N ILE A 81 11.59 10.13 -0.95
CA ILE A 81 13.00 9.84 -0.68
C ILE A 81 13.65 11.02 0.04
N GLU A 82 13.32 12.26 -0.36
CA GLU A 82 13.77 13.48 0.31
C GLU A 82 13.33 13.49 1.78
N SER A 83 12.08 13.13 2.07
CA SER A 83 11.57 13.08 3.45
C SER A 83 12.23 12.00 4.32
N VAL A 84 12.74 10.91 3.70
CA VAL A 84 13.45 9.84 4.42
C VAL A 84 14.90 10.24 4.73
N VAL A 85 15.54 11.06 3.87
CA VAL A 85 16.93 11.47 4.05
C VAL A 85 17.08 12.82 4.77
N GLU A 86 16.00 13.58 4.93
CA GLU A 86 16.03 14.91 5.52
C GLU A 86 16.54 14.87 6.97
N GLY A 87 17.68 15.52 7.21
CA GLY A 87 18.32 15.60 8.53
C GLY A 87 19.11 14.35 8.95
N GLU A 88 19.14 13.32 8.11
CA GLU A 88 19.83 12.06 8.38
C GLU A 88 21.30 12.09 7.94
N LYS A 89 22.16 11.41 8.70
CA LYS A 89 23.61 11.32 8.43
C LYS A 89 24.04 9.89 8.23
N VAL A 90 24.82 9.64 7.17
CA VAL A 90 25.41 8.34 6.93
C VAL A 90 26.74 8.24 7.67
N ALA A 91 26.82 7.31 8.62
CA ALA A 91 28.02 6.91 9.38
C ALA A 91 29.17 7.95 9.41
N ASN A 92 29.07 8.98 10.26
CA ASN A 92 30.13 9.99 10.51
C ASN A 92 30.67 10.79 9.30
N HIS A 93 30.05 10.72 8.12
CA HIS A 93 30.40 11.57 6.98
C HIS A 93 29.42 12.76 6.95
N SER A 94 29.93 13.97 7.21
CA SER A 94 29.16 15.23 7.27
C SER A 94 29.38 16.16 6.09
#